data_AF-A0A8I7BEQ3-F1
#
_entry.id   AF-A0A8I7BEQ3-F1
#
_cell.length_a   1.000
_cell.length_b   1.000
_cell.length_c   1.000
_cell.angle_alpha   90.00
_cell.angle_beta   90.00
_cell.angle_gamma   90.00
#
_symmetry.space_group_name_H-M   'P 1'
#
loop_
_entity.id
_entity.type
_entity.pdbx_description
1 polymer ?
#
loop_
_entity_poly.entity_id
_entity_poly.type
_entity_poly.pdbx_seq_one_letter_code
_entity_poly.pdbx_strand_id
1 'polypeptide(L)'
;MEDGRAAAVRMMHHRLVATGKSHEPLSSFRHHFDRLPRSYLHTRCVGSPEDVLLDQRLLADAKAKKRLVAHARLVHRVQVHYDDDGGGDPPAAQPRLPELRSSGSTMQDEIFIHEIIFASYDKPKLLSKLSLLMYGVGFHVHEAHIFTTTDGFCLSIFNVDGWPQEDVKGMLEAIKDEMIRENMYI
;
A
#
# COMPACT_ATOMS: atom_id res chain seq x y z
N MET A 1 -15.82 -9.90 25.45
CA MET A 1 -14.87 -9.55 24.36
C MET A 1 -15.27 -8.33 23.53
N GLU A 2 -16.51 -7.82 23.57
CA GLU A 2 -16.87 -6.55 22.88
C GLU A 2 -16.25 -5.28 23.50
N ASP A 3 -15.94 -5.32 24.79
CA ASP A 3 -15.41 -4.17 25.53
C ASP A 3 -14.04 -3.68 25.00
N GLY A 4 -13.18 -4.62 24.58
CA GLY A 4 -11.87 -4.30 24.01
C GLY A 4 -11.93 -3.58 22.65
N ARG A 5 -12.87 -3.98 21.77
CA ARG A 5 -13.04 -3.35 20.45
C ARG A 5 -13.52 -1.90 20.61
N ALA A 6 -14.53 -1.70 21.46
CA ALA A 6 -15.09 -0.38 21.70
C ALA A 6 -14.09 0.56 22.40
N ALA A 7 -13.27 0.03 23.32
CA ALA A 7 -12.17 0.78 23.92
C ALA A 7 -11.13 1.21 22.88
N ALA A 8 -10.68 0.30 22.01
CA ALA A 8 -9.71 0.61 20.96
C ALA A 8 -10.22 1.68 19.97
N VAL A 9 -11.48 1.57 19.52
CA VAL A 9 -12.09 2.59 18.63
C VAL A 9 -12.17 3.96 19.32
N ARG A 10 -12.55 4.00 20.61
CA ARG A 10 -12.54 5.24 21.39
C ARG A 10 -11.14 5.84 21.52
N MET A 11 -10.13 5.03 21.79
CA MET A 11 -8.75 5.49 21.89
C MET A 11 -8.23 6.06 20.56
N MET A 12 -8.53 5.41 19.43
CA MET A 12 -8.17 5.93 18.11
C MET A 12 -8.86 7.25 17.80
N HIS A 13 -10.16 7.36 18.10
CA HIS A 13 -10.90 8.62 17.91
C HIS A 13 -10.31 9.75 18.77
N HIS A 14 -9.99 9.47 20.04
CA HIS A 14 -9.35 10.45 20.92
C HIS A 14 -7.99 10.91 20.36
N ARG A 15 -7.15 9.98 19.89
CA ARG A 15 -5.88 10.30 19.21
C ARG A 15 -6.12 11.16 17.97
N LEU A 16 -7.15 10.85 17.18
CA LEU A 16 -7.48 11.59 15.97
C LEU A 16 -7.92 13.02 16.26
N VAL A 17 -8.81 13.22 17.23
CA VAL A 17 -9.26 14.56 17.63
C VAL A 17 -8.09 15.38 18.18
N ALA A 18 -7.17 14.75 18.91
CA ALA A 18 -5.97 15.39 19.42
C ALA A 18 -5.01 15.87 18.31
N THR A 19 -5.04 15.29 17.10
CA THR A 19 -4.24 15.80 15.97
C THR A 19 -4.85 17.04 15.31
N GLY A 20 -6.11 17.38 15.63
CA GLY A 20 -6.85 18.48 15.00
C GLY A 20 -7.22 18.24 13.54
N LYS A 21 -6.94 17.06 12.98
CA LYS A 21 -7.20 16.73 11.57
C LYS A 21 -8.64 16.30 11.29
N SER A 22 -9.41 15.99 12.34
CA SER A 22 -10.84 15.71 12.22
C SER A 22 -11.58 16.10 13.48
N HIS A 23 -12.79 16.63 13.27
CA HIS A 23 -13.76 16.94 14.31
C HIS A 23 -14.99 16.04 14.23
N GLU A 24 -14.90 14.91 13.53
CA GLU A 24 -16.05 14.03 13.37
C GLU A 24 -16.52 13.49 14.73
N PRO A 25 -17.84 13.37 14.95
CA PRO A 25 -18.36 12.74 16.15
C PRO A 25 -17.90 11.29 16.29
N LEU A 26 -17.67 10.83 17.52
CA LEU A 26 -17.33 9.42 17.80
C LEU A 26 -18.37 8.44 17.21
N SER A 27 -19.64 8.84 17.12
CA SER A 27 -20.70 8.03 16.50
C SER A 27 -20.46 7.78 15.01
N SER A 28 -20.03 8.80 14.26
CA SER A 28 -19.65 8.68 12.84
C SER A 28 -18.44 7.77 12.69
N PHE A 29 -17.39 8.03 13.49
CA PHE A 29 -16.16 7.25 13.44
C PHE A 29 -16.43 5.77 13.77
N ARG A 30 -17.24 5.50 14.78
CA ARG A 30 -17.64 4.15 15.18
C ARG A 30 -18.50 3.46 14.10
N HIS A 31 -19.42 4.17 13.47
CA HIS A 31 -20.25 3.62 12.41
C HIS A 31 -19.42 3.06 11.24
N HIS A 32 -18.28 3.67 10.92
CA HIS A 32 -17.33 3.10 9.94
C HIS A 32 -16.82 1.72 10.36
N PHE A 33 -16.43 1.54 11.63
CA PHE A 33 -16.01 0.23 12.14
C PHE A 33 -17.14 -0.79 12.19
N ASP A 34 -18.37 -0.36 12.48
CA ASP A 34 -19.52 -1.26 12.55
C ASP A 34 -19.84 -1.89 11.18
N ARG A 35 -19.51 -1.20 10.08
CA ARG A 35 -19.64 -1.71 8.70
C ARG A 35 -18.55 -2.69 8.30
N LEU A 36 -17.42 -2.72 9.01
CA LEU A 36 -16.22 -3.49 8.62
C LEU A 36 -15.99 -4.70 9.53
N PRO A 37 -15.35 -5.77 9.01
CA PRO A 37 -14.97 -6.93 9.80
C PRO A 37 -14.07 -6.55 10.98
N ARG A 38 -14.07 -7.37 12.04
CA ARG A 38 -13.20 -7.14 13.22
C ARG A 38 -11.71 -7.12 12.86
N SER A 39 -11.30 -7.82 11.80
CA SER A 39 -9.91 -7.81 11.31
C SER A 39 -9.44 -6.43 10.87
N TYR A 40 -10.33 -5.58 10.33
CA TYR A 40 -9.99 -4.21 9.91
C TYR A 40 -9.40 -3.38 11.06
N LEU A 41 -9.96 -3.54 12.27
CA LEU A 41 -9.42 -2.89 13.44
C LEU A 41 -7.97 -3.30 13.69
N HIS A 42 -7.61 -4.57 13.54
CA HIS A 42 -6.24 -5.03 13.79
C HIS A 42 -5.25 -4.42 12.79
N THR A 43 -5.64 -4.35 11.51
CA THR A 43 -4.82 -3.75 10.45
C THR A 43 -4.59 -2.24 10.66
N ARG A 44 -5.61 -1.48 11.10
CA ARG A 44 -5.49 -0.03 11.28
C ARG A 44 -5.17 0.44 12.71
N CYS A 45 -5.33 -0.41 13.74
CA CYS A 45 -5.14 -0.01 15.15
C CYS A 45 -3.69 0.34 15.49
N VAL A 46 -2.73 -0.31 14.84
CA VAL A 46 -1.30 -0.07 15.05
C VAL A 46 -0.82 1.20 14.30
N GLY A 47 -1.55 1.61 13.25
CA GLY A 47 -1.19 2.70 12.36
C GLY A 47 -1.61 4.10 12.84
N SER A 48 -1.56 5.04 11.88
CA SER A 48 -2.05 6.40 12.10
C SER A 48 -3.58 6.39 12.09
N PRO A 49 -4.25 7.09 13.02
CA PRO A 49 -5.71 7.19 12.97
C PRO A 49 -6.20 7.91 11.69
N GLU A 50 -5.31 8.61 10.98
CA GLU A 50 -5.58 9.23 9.68
C GLU A 50 -5.81 8.21 8.56
N ASP A 51 -5.25 7.00 8.69
CA ASP A 51 -5.47 5.92 7.72
C ASP A 51 -6.95 5.52 7.69
N VAL A 52 -7.63 5.58 8.83
CA VAL A 52 -9.07 5.30 8.92
C VAL A 52 -9.88 6.37 8.17
N LEU A 53 -9.48 7.64 8.27
CA LEU A 53 -10.12 8.73 7.53
C LEU A 53 -9.90 8.61 6.02
N LEU A 54 -8.69 8.20 5.63
CA LEU A 54 -8.38 7.93 4.23
C LEU A 54 -9.28 6.81 3.69
N ASP A 55 -9.39 5.70 4.41
CA ASP A 55 -10.24 4.57 4.02
C ASP A 55 -11.72 4.97 3.92
N GLN A 56 -12.23 5.73 4.90
CA GLN A 56 -13.58 6.30 4.87
C GLN A 56 -13.81 7.15 3.62
N ARG A 57 -12.87 8.05 3.33
CA ARG A 57 -12.93 8.93 2.16
C ARG A 57 -12.92 8.14 0.86
N LEU A 58 -12.06 7.11 0.75
CA LEU A 58 -11.98 6.28 -0.45
C LEU A 58 -13.27 5.50 -0.69
N LEU A 59 -13.89 4.95 0.36
CA LEU A 59 -15.20 4.29 0.25
C LEU A 59 -16.30 5.28 -0.13
N ALA A 60 -16.30 6.49 0.44
CA ALA A 60 -17.26 7.54 0.07
C ALA A 60 -17.09 7.98 -1.39
N ASP A 61 -15.85 8.14 -1.84
CA ASP A 61 -15.51 8.47 -3.22
C ASP A 61 -15.94 7.36 -4.19
N ALA A 62 -15.68 6.09 -3.85
CA ALA A 62 -16.10 4.94 -4.66
C ALA A 62 -17.62 4.89 -4.79
N LYS A 63 -18.33 5.17 -3.69
CA LYS A 63 -19.80 5.28 -3.68
C LYS A 63 -20.29 6.40 -4.59
N ALA A 64 -19.75 7.61 -4.43
CA ALA A 64 -20.17 8.80 -5.17
C ALA A 64 -19.87 8.67 -6.68
N LYS A 65 -18.68 8.17 -7.03
CA LYS A 65 -18.21 8.06 -8.41
C LYS A 65 -18.69 6.80 -9.12
N LYS A 66 -19.29 5.84 -8.39
CA LYS A 66 -19.73 4.54 -8.90
C LYS A 66 -18.64 3.74 -9.62
N ARG A 67 -17.39 3.89 -9.19
CA ARG A 67 -16.22 3.24 -9.80
C ARG A 67 -15.20 2.90 -8.74
N LEU A 68 -14.24 2.06 -9.12
CA LEU A 68 -13.08 1.79 -8.32
C LEU A 68 -12.22 3.05 -8.17
N VAL A 69 -11.78 3.30 -6.95
CA VAL A 69 -10.90 4.43 -6.58
C VAL A 69 -9.64 3.85 -5.99
N ALA A 70 -8.49 4.37 -6.44
CA ALA A 70 -7.17 3.97 -5.98
C ALA A 70 -6.50 5.13 -5.24
N HIS A 71 -5.75 4.80 -4.20
CA HIS A 71 -4.79 5.66 -3.54
C HIS A 71 -3.48 4.91 -3.40
N ALA A 72 -2.36 5.62 -3.46
CA ALA A 72 -1.06 5.03 -3.23
C ALA A 72 -0.13 6.00 -2.50
N ARG A 73 0.76 5.44 -1.68
CA ARG A 73 1.79 6.19 -0.94
C ARG A 73 3.04 5.34 -0.74
N LEU A 74 4.19 5.99 -0.57
CA LEU A 74 5.40 5.33 -0.09
C LEU A 74 5.27 5.00 1.41
N VAL A 75 5.71 3.81 1.82
CA VAL A 75 5.74 3.37 3.22
C VAL A 75 7.18 3.24 3.71
N HIS A 76 8.03 2.54 2.96
CA HIS A 76 9.43 2.30 3.35
C HIS A 76 10.37 2.40 2.16
N ARG A 77 11.57 2.93 2.42
CA ARG A 77 12.73 2.86 1.53
C ARG A 77 13.74 1.90 2.15
N VAL A 78 14.12 0.87 1.41
CA VAL A 78 15.06 -0.16 1.85
C VAL A 78 16.29 -0.07 0.95
N GLN A 79 17.46 0.12 1.56
CA GLN A 79 18.74 0.04 0.84
C GLN A 79 19.18 -1.41 0.81
N VAL A 80 19.36 -1.98 -0.38
CA VAL A 80 19.90 -3.33 -0.54
C VAL A 80 21.39 -3.22 -0.81
N HIS A 81 22.19 -3.81 0.07
CA HIS A 81 23.58 -4.09 -0.22
C HIS A 81 23.66 -5.53 -0.71
N TYR A 82 23.99 -5.73 -1.98
CA TYR A 82 24.51 -7.02 -2.40
C TYR A 82 25.94 -7.07 -1.87
N ASP A 83 26.13 -7.81 -0.78
CA ASP A 83 27.47 -8.18 -0.33
C ASP A 83 28.12 -8.91 -1.51
N ASP A 84 29.07 -8.24 -2.16
CA ASP A 84 29.97 -8.86 -3.13
C ASP A 84 30.80 -9.87 -2.34
N ASP A 85 30.29 -11.10 -2.19
CA ASP A 85 31.02 -12.23 -1.62
C ASP A 85 32.07 -12.68 -2.65
N GLY A 86 33.04 -11.79 -2.90
CA GLY A 86 34.26 -12.05 -3.64
C GLY A 86 35.20 -12.93 -2.81
N GLY A 87 34.79 -14.17 -2.56
CA GLY A 87 35.61 -15.19 -1.92
C GLY A 87 36.31 -16.10 -2.92
N GLY A 88 37.62 -15.93 -3.13
CA GLY A 88 38.48 -16.98 -3.72
C GLY A 88 39.82 -16.57 -4.33
N ASP A 89 40.85 -16.39 -3.47
CA ASP A 89 42.32 -16.43 -3.67
C ASP A 89 43.06 -15.59 -4.75
N PRO A 90 44.21 -14.95 -4.42
CA PRO A 90 45.09 -14.32 -5.41
C PRO A 90 46.18 -15.29 -5.91
N PRO A 91 46.38 -15.48 -7.22
CA PRO A 91 47.62 -16.04 -7.72
C PRO A 91 48.65 -14.94 -8.00
N ALA A 92 49.88 -15.28 -7.64
CA ALA A 92 51.13 -14.54 -7.72
C ALA A 92 51.30 -13.52 -8.87
N ALA A 93 51.87 -12.38 -8.48
CA ALA A 93 52.52 -11.30 -9.24
C ALA A 93 52.79 -11.52 -10.75
N GLN A 94 52.27 -10.59 -11.59
CA GLN A 94 52.88 -10.10 -12.84
C GLN A 94 52.26 -8.74 -13.28
N PRO A 95 52.95 -7.94 -14.14
CA PRO A 95 52.92 -6.46 -14.10
C PRO A 95 51.75 -5.78 -14.83
N ARG A 96 51.56 -4.52 -14.41
CA ARG A 96 50.40 -3.63 -14.56
C ARG A 96 50.08 -3.23 -16.01
N LEU A 97 48.84 -3.50 -16.43
CA LEU A 97 48.15 -2.76 -17.50
C LEU A 97 47.38 -1.57 -16.88
N PRO A 98 47.13 -0.46 -17.62
CA PRO A 98 46.34 0.65 -17.11
C PRO A 98 44.90 0.18 -16.95
N GLU A 99 44.48 0.02 -15.70
CA GLU A 99 43.09 -0.22 -15.32
C GLU A 99 42.25 0.92 -15.89
N LEU A 100 41.39 0.65 -16.88
CA LEU A 100 40.14 1.38 -16.94
C LEU A 100 39.49 1.10 -15.59
N ARG A 101 39.58 2.07 -14.68
CA ARG A 101 38.77 2.08 -13.47
C ARG A 101 37.35 2.27 -13.96
N SER A 102 36.74 1.14 -14.33
CA SER A 102 35.31 0.98 -14.36
C SER A 102 34.85 1.52 -13.02
N SER A 103 34.17 2.66 -13.06
CA SER A 103 33.44 3.19 -11.93
C SER A 103 32.39 2.14 -11.59
N GLY A 104 32.81 1.12 -10.85
CA GLY A 104 31.95 0.16 -10.19
C GLY A 104 31.17 0.95 -9.16
N SER A 105 30.15 1.65 -9.63
CA SER A 105 29.05 2.09 -8.79
C SER A 105 28.54 0.79 -8.20
N THR A 106 28.85 0.53 -6.93
CA THR A 106 28.01 -0.34 -6.12
C THR A 106 26.61 0.24 -6.28
N MET A 107 25.81 -0.33 -7.19
CA MET A 107 24.41 0.05 -7.36
C MET A 107 23.76 -0.37 -6.05
N GLN A 108 23.65 0.59 -5.14
CA GLN A 108 22.74 0.48 -4.01
C GLN A 108 21.36 0.46 -4.65
N ASP A 109 20.84 -0.74 -4.91
CA ASP A 109 19.47 -0.88 -5.37
C ASP A 109 18.57 -0.51 -4.20
N GLU A 110 17.79 0.54 -4.39
CA GLU A 110 16.81 1.00 -3.42
C GLU A 110 15.46 0.37 -3.75
N ILE A 111 14.93 -0.40 -2.81
CA ILE A 111 13.59 -0.96 -2.90
C ILE A 111 12.62 0.00 -2.20
N PHE A 112 11.58 0.39 -2.92
CA PHE A 112 10.51 1.23 -2.39
C PHE A 112 9.26 0.39 -2.14
N ILE A 113 8.89 0.25 -0.87
CA ILE A 113 7.65 -0.40 -0.46
C ILE A 113 6.52 0.63 -0.45
N HIS A 114 5.54 0.41 -1.30
CA HIS A 114 4.36 1.25 -1.46
C HIS A 114 3.11 0.58 -0.88
N GLU A 115 2.22 1.36 -0.28
CA GLU A 115 0.87 0.92 0.07
C GLU A 115 -0.06 1.40 -1.03
N ILE A 116 -0.84 0.49 -1.60
CA ILE A 116 -1.89 0.78 -2.57
C ILE A 116 -3.23 0.36 -1.96
N ILE A 117 -4.17 1.31 -1.90
CA ILE A 117 -5.51 1.09 -1.37
C ILE A 117 -6.51 1.23 -2.51
N PHE A 118 -7.35 0.21 -2.69
CA PHE A 118 -8.47 0.23 -3.60
C PHE A 118 -9.79 0.21 -2.83
N ALA A 119 -10.70 1.10 -3.19
CA ALA A 119 -12.08 1.10 -2.73
C ALA A 119 -13.02 0.93 -3.93
N SER A 120 -13.97 0.00 -3.84
CA SER A 120 -14.93 -0.26 -4.92
C SER A 120 -16.20 -0.93 -4.40
N TYR A 121 -17.18 -1.15 -5.28
CA TYR A 121 -18.28 -2.07 -5.00
C TYR A 121 -17.77 -3.50 -4.99
N ASP A 122 -18.29 -4.32 -4.08
CA ASP A 122 -17.99 -5.73 -4.10
C ASP A 122 -18.62 -6.36 -5.36
N LYS A 123 -17.76 -6.78 -6.29
CA LYS A 123 -18.15 -7.38 -7.58
C LYS A 123 -17.46 -8.74 -7.71
N PRO A 124 -18.07 -9.71 -8.40
CA PRO A 124 -17.44 -10.99 -8.66
C PRO A 124 -16.05 -10.84 -9.31
N LYS A 125 -15.10 -11.64 -8.85
CA LYS A 125 -13.72 -11.68 -9.37
C LYS A 125 -12.92 -10.38 -9.19
N LEU A 126 -13.33 -9.48 -8.28
CA LEU A 126 -12.57 -8.26 -7.99
C LEU A 126 -11.10 -8.54 -7.67
N LEU A 127 -10.82 -9.54 -6.84
CA LEU A 127 -9.45 -9.92 -6.50
C LEU A 127 -8.66 -10.42 -7.69
N SER A 128 -9.24 -11.27 -8.54
CA SER A 128 -8.57 -11.74 -9.76
C SER A 128 -8.19 -10.58 -10.68
N LYS A 129 -9.07 -9.58 -10.80
CA LYS A 129 -8.78 -8.36 -11.58
C LYS A 129 -7.68 -7.52 -10.94
N LEU A 130 -7.71 -7.34 -9.62
CA LEU A 130 -6.66 -6.61 -8.89
C LEU A 130 -5.31 -7.32 -8.99
N SER A 131 -5.27 -8.65 -8.87
CA SER A 131 -4.04 -9.43 -9.06
C SER A 131 -3.48 -9.29 -10.47
N LEU A 132 -4.34 -9.29 -11.49
CA LEU A 132 -3.92 -9.07 -12.87
C LEU A 132 -3.36 -7.66 -13.08
N LEU A 133 -4.01 -6.65 -12.50
CA LEU A 133 -3.54 -5.27 -12.54
C LEU A 133 -2.18 -5.12 -11.85
N MET A 134 -2.00 -5.69 -10.66
CA MET A 134 -0.71 -5.64 -9.95
C MET A 134 0.40 -6.26 -10.80
N TYR A 135 0.13 -7.42 -11.40
CA TYR A 135 1.08 -8.09 -12.28
C TYR A 135 1.37 -7.29 -13.56
N GLY A 136 0.35 -6.70 -14.18
CA GLY A 136 0.48 -5.94 -15.42
C GLY A 136 1.30 -4.65 -15.27
N VAL A 137 1.24 -4.00 -14.10
CA VAL A 137 2.12 -2.87 -13.78
C VAL A 137 3.53 -3.33 -13.38
N GLY A 138 3.69 -4.58 -12.92
CA GLY A 138 4.97 -5.13 -12.46
C GLY A 138 5.19 -5.01 -10.95
N PHE A 139 4.11 -4.90 -10.16
CA PHE A 139 4.22 -4.89 -8.70
C PHE A 139 4.38 -6.30 -8.14
N HIS A 140 5.23 -6.43 -7.12
CA HIS A 140 5.30 -7.64 -6.30
C HIS A 140 4.58 -7.42 -4.97
N VAL A 141 3.60 -8.27 -4.66
CA VAL A 141 2.77 -8.15 -3.46
C VAL A 141 3.45 -8.82 -2.26
N HIS A 142 3.73 -8.04 -1.23
CA HIS A 142 4.24 -8.52 0.06
C HIS A 142 3.12 -8.88 1.03
N GLU A 143 2.08 -8.06 1.05
CA GLU A 143 0.97 -8.20 1.97
C GLU A 143 -0.31 -7.69 1.33
N ALA A 144 -1.43 -8.35 1.62
CA ALA A 144 -2.74 -7.93 1.14
C ALA A 144 -3.80 -8.12 2.24
N HIS A 145 -4.55 -7.06 2.51
CA HIS A 145 -5.69 -7.06 3.42
C HIS A 145 -6.95 -6.68 2.65
N ILE A 146 -7.96 -7.54 2.67
CA ILE A 146 -9.21 -7.32 1.94
C ILE A 146 -10.38 -7.33 2.92
N PHE A 147 -11.20 -6.29 2.86
CA PHE A 147 -12.35 -6.12 3.71
C PHE A 147 -13.58 -5.83 2.88
N THR A 148 -14.64 -6.63 3.08
CA THR A 148 -15.97 -6.34 2.56
C THR A 148 -16.78 -5.64 3.63
N THR A 149 -17.45 -4.55 3.29
CA THR A 149 -18.35 -3.83 4.18
C THR A 149 -19.75 -4.43 4.14
N THR A 150 -20.51 -4.27 5.22
CA THR A 150 -21.91 -4.73 5.29
C THR A 150 -22.84 -4.02 4.30
N ASP A 151 -22.43 -2.88 3.74
CA ASP A 151 -23.17 -2.14 2.72
C ASP A 151 -22.69 -2.41 1.27
N GLY A 152 -21.93 -3.49 1.05
CA GLY A 152 -21.63 -4.01 -0.28
C GLY A 152 -20.43 -3.35 -0.98
N PHE A 153 -19.52 -2.73 -0.22
CA PHE A 153 -18.26 -2.21 -0.73
C PHE A 153 -17.10 -3.12 -0.34
N CYS A 154 -15.99 -2.99 -1.07
CA CYS A 154 -14.74 -3.65 -0.79
C CYS A 154 -13.63 -2.61 -0.62
N LEU A 155 -12.81 -2.79 0.41
CA LEU A 155 -11.58 -2.06 0.67
C LEU A 155 -10.41 -3.05 0.64
N SER A 156 -9.51 -2.89 -0.31
CA SER A 156 -8.35 -3.76 -0.51
C SER A 156 -7.07 -2.96 -0.33
N ILE A 157 -6.21 -3.36 0.59
CA ILE A 157 -4.95 -2.70 0.93
C ILE A 157 -3.82 -3.66 0.55
N PHE A 158 -2.88 -3.19 -0.26
CA PHE A 158 -1.73 -3.97 -0.72
C PHE A 158 -0.45 -3.25 -0.34
N ASN A 159 0.50 -3.98 0.24
CA ASN A 159 1.88 -3.52 0.34
C ASN A 159 2.69 -4.18 -0.77
N VAL A 160 3.33 -3.36 -1.61
CA VAL A 160 3.99 -3.82 -2.83
C VAL A 160 5.38 -3.21 -3.00
N ASP A 161 6.24 -3.89 -3.74
CA ASP A 161 7.41 -3.29 -4.39
C ASP A 161 7.29 -3.36 -5.92
N GLY A 162 8.36 -3.03 -6.63
CA GLY A 162 8.43 -3.08 -8.10
C GLY A 162 8.31 -1.72 -8.77
N TRP A 163 7.96 -0.67 -8.02
CA TRP A 163 8.03 0.71 -8.50
C TRP A 163 9.41 1.33 -8.19
N PRO A 164 10.16 1.80 -9.20
CA PRO A 164 11.56 2.19 -9.04
C PRO A 164 11.78 3.60 -8.47
N GLN A 165 10.70 4.34 -8.22
CA GLN A 165 10.75 5.75 -7.80
C GLN A 165 9.96 5.96 -6.50
N GLU A 166 10.32 6.99 -5.74
CA GLU A 166 9.51 7.44 -4.61
C GLU A 166 8.22 8.15 -5.04
N ASP A 167 8.20 8.73 -6.25
CA ASP A 167 7.00 9.41 -6.76
C ASP A 167 5.86 8.44 -7.06
N VAL A 168 4.75 8.66 -6.36
CA VAL A 168 3.53 7.88 -6.51
C VAL A 168 2.62 8.40 -7.62
N LYS A 169 2.89 9.58 -8.20
CA LYS A 169 2.07 10.11 -9.28
C LYS A 169 2.20 9.26 -10.54
N GLY A 170 3.43 8.95 -10.97
CA GLY A 170 3.66 8.04 -12.09
C GLY A 170 3.06 6.64 -11.84
N MET A 171 3.15 6.16 -10.60
CA MET A 171 2.57 4.88 -10.19
C MET A 171 1.04 4.89 -10.33
N LEU A 172 0.39 5.96 -9.87
CA LEU A 172 -1.06 6.14 -10.00
C LEU A 172 -1.51 6.27 -11.46
N GLU A 173 -0.69 6.86 -12.33
CA GLU A 173 -0.95 6.91 -13.78
C GLU A 173 -0.88 5.51 -14.40
N ALA A 174 0.19 4.75 -14.12
CA ALA A 174 0.32 3.36 -14.58
C ALA A 174 -0.84 2.47 -14.11
N ILE A 175 -1.25 2.59 -12.85
CA ILE A 175 -2.42 1.89 -12.30
C ILE A 175 -3.69 2.27 -13.07
N LYS A 176 -3.89 3.55 -13.40
CA LYS A 176 -5.08 4.00 -14.14
C LYS A 176 -5.09 3.45 -15.56
N ASP A 177 -3.95 3.48 -16.25
CA ASP A 177 -3.83 2.97 -17.61
C ASP A 177 -4.12 1.47 -17.64
N GLU A 178 -3.60 0.73 -16.67
CA GLU A 178 -3.85 -0.69 -16.51
C GLU A 178 -5.32 -1.01 -16.19
N MET A 179 -5.98 -0.20 -15.35
CA MET A 179 -7.42 -0.32 -15.11
C MET A 179 -8.26 -0.09 -16.36
N ILE A 180 -7.84 0.81 -17.26
CA ILE A 180 -8.50 1.02 -18.55
C ILE A 180 -8.31 -0.22 -19.42
N ARG A 181 -7.09 -0.75 -19.47
CA ARG A 181 -6.73 -1.95 -20.23
C ARG A 181 -7.53 -3.18 -19.81
N GLU A 182 -7.76 -3.34 -18.51
CA GLU A 182 -8.50 -4.46 -17.90
C GLU A 182 -10.02 -4.18 -17.75
N ASN A 183 -10.54 -3.12 -18.38
CA ASN A 183 -11.96 -2.73 -18.34
C ASN A 183 -12.53 -2.66 -16.91
N MET A 184 -11.74 -2.15 -15.95
CA MET A 184 -12.13 -2.06 -14.54
C MET A 184 -12.95 -0.81 -14.20
N TYR A 185 -13.08 0.15 -15.13
CA TYR A 185 -13.84 1.39 -14.96
C TYR A 185 -15.36 1.28 -15.17
N ILE A 186 -15.87 0.07 -15.43
CA ILE A 186 -17.28 -0.18 -15.77
C ILE A 186 -18.07 -0.71 -14.55
#